data_AF-A0A357T0C9-F1
#
_entry.id   AF-A0A357T0C9-F1
#
_cell.length_a   1.000
_cell.length_b   1.000
_cell.length_c   1.000
_cell.angle_alpha   90.00
_cell.angle_beta   90.00
_cell.angle_gamma   90.00
#
_symmetry.space_group_name_H-M   'P 1'
#
loop_
_entity.id
_entity.type
_entity.pdbx_description
1 polymer ?
#
loop_
_entity_poly.entity_id
_entity_poly.type
_entity_poly.pdbx_seq_one_letter_code
_entity_poly.pdbx_strand_id
1 'polypeptide(L)'
;MNLIILERRKVLKLICWFMLAVLSAGVASQWSHTKRKLFGVIKGVTLEGESMARLLPEEVKKVVTELAKLYSIEPRNAGYFPEPGEVIPEQDGRGVDIETTVARILKAAPGENVNLVTFAIPATVGKDYFTPIFQGPSTHKRASLTINVAWGEEELPEMLAILKQQGVKATFFFDGDWVKKVA
;
A
#
# COMPACT_ATOMS: atom_id res chain seq x y z
N MET A 1 -3.71 -17.00 74.05
CA MET A 1 -3.55 -18.26 73.28
C MET A 1 -4.83 -18.45 72.48
N ASN A 2 -4.85 -18.04 71.21
CA ASN A 2 -6.09 -18.07 70.41
C ASN A 2 -6.36 -19.49 69.92
N LEU A 3 -7.35 -20.16 70.53
CA LEU A 3 -7.83 -21.46 70.08
C LEU A 3 -8.66 -21.27 68.79
N ILE A 4 -8.11 -21.69 67.65
CA ILE A 4 -8.84 -21.70 66.38
C ILE A 4 -9.70 -22.96 66.35
N ILE A 5 -11.01 -22.81 66.57
CA ILE A 5 -11.98 -23.92 66.44
C ILE A 5 -12.30 -24.09 64.95
N LEU A 6 -11.70 -25.09 64.31
CA LEU A 6 -11.94 -25.43 62.92
C LEU A 6 -13.18 -26.31 62.76
N GLU A 7 -14.28 -25.71 62.29
CA GLU A 7 -15.45 -26.47 61.87
C GLU A 7 -15.16 -27.30 60.60
N ARG A 8 -15.52 -28.59 60.61
CA ARG A 8 -15.34 -29.53 59.49
C ARG A 8 -15.80 -28.97 58.13
N ARG A 9 -16.89 -28.19 58.11
CA ARG A 9 -17.44 -27.57 56.89
C ARG A 9 -16.56 -26.46 56.31
N LYS A 10 -15.84 -25.70 57.17
CA LYS A 10 -14.92 -24.64 56.72
C LYS A 10 -13.65 -25.22 56.12
N VAL A 11 -13.15 -26.33 56.69
CA VAL A 11 -12.02 -27.09 56.14
C VAL A 11 -12.35 -27.65 54.76
N LEU A 12 -13.53 -28.26 54.59
CA LEU A 12 -13.95 -28.82 53.31
C LEU A 12 -14.05 -27.75 52.20
N LYS A 13 -14.59 -26.56 52.51
CA LYS A 13 -14.65 -25.45 51.55
C LYS A 13 -13.26 -24.94 51.14
N LEU A 14 -12.33 -24.87 52.08
CA LEU A 14 -10.94 -24.48 51.82
C LEU A 14 -10.22 -25.49 50.92
N ILE A 15 -10.40 -26.79 51.16
CA ILE A 15 -9.83 -27.85 50.32
C ILE A 15 -10.44 -27.79 48.91
N CYS A 16 -11.76 -27.62 48.78
CA CYS A 16 -12.41 -27.47 47.47
C CYS A 16 -11.90 -26.24 46.72
N TRP A 17 -11.75 -25.09 47.39
CA TRP A 17 -11.24 -23.87 46.76
C TRP A 17 -9.78 -24.04 46.31
N PHE A 18 -8.95 -24.70 47.12
CA PHE A 18 -7.58 -25.03 46.77
C PHE A 18 -7.52 -26.00 45.57
N MET A 19 -8.34 -27.05 45.55
CA MET A 19 -8.45 -27.95 44.40
C MET A 19 -8.89 -27.20 43.13
N LEU A 20 -9.84 -26.27 43.24
CA LEU A 20 -10.34 -25.48 42.12
C LEU A 20 -9.27 -24.51 41.60
N ALA A 21 -8.45 -23.94 42.50
CA ALA A 21 -7.32 -23.09 42.15
C ALA A 21 -6.16 -23.89 41.50
N VAL A 22 -5.91 -25.11 41.96
CA VAL A 22 -4.91 -26.00 41.34
C VAL A 22 -5.39 -26.48 39.96
N LEU A 23 -6.68 -26.79 39.82
CA LEU A 23 -7.30 -27.12 38.53
C LEU A 23 -7.24 -25.93 37.56
N SER A 24 -7.56 -24.71 38.01
CA SER A 24 -7.49 -23.52 37.15
C SER A 24 -6.06 -23.18 36.74
N ALA A 25 -5.08 -23.33 37.65
CA ALA A 25 -3.66 -23.16 37.36
C ALA A 25 -3.13 -24.25 36.40
N GLY A 26 -3.52 -25.51 36.60
CA GLY A 26 -3.18 -26.62 35.71
C GLY A 26 -3.78 -26.45 34.32
N VAL A 27 -5.04 -26.03 34.23
CA VAL A 27 -5.69 -25.67 32.97
C VAL A 27 -4.94 -24.51 32.32
N ALA A 28 -4.62 -23.43 33.04
CA ALA A 28 -3.90 -22.27 32.51
C ALA A 28 -2.50 -22.63 31.97
N SER A 29 -1.78 -23.52 32.65
CA SER A 29 -0.47 -24.01 32.22
C SER A 29 -0.57 -24.84 30.93
N GLN A 30 -1.54 -25.74 30.85
CA GLN A 30 -1.75 -26.61 29.69
C GLN A 30 -2.43 -25.88 28.51
N TRP A 31 -3.13 -24.76 28.77
CA TRP A 31 -3.87 -23.94 27.81
C TRP A 31 -2.99 -23.40 26.68
N SER A 32 -1.72 -23.09 26.97
CA SER A 32 -0.78 -22.54 25.98
C SER A 32 -0.42 -23.55 24.88
N HIS A 33 -0.22 -24.82 25.25
CA HIS A 33 0.14 -25.90 24.31
C HIS A 33 -1.07 -26.46 23.56
N THR A 34 -2.24 -26.52 24.20
CA THR A 34 -3.48 -26.98 23.54
C THR A 34 -4.04 -25.95 22.56
N LYS A 35 -3.92 -24.65 22.85
CA LYS A 35 -4.30 -23.57 21.92
C LYS A 35 -3.64 -23.69 20.56
N ARG A 36 -2.34 -23.96 20.50
CA ARG A 36 -1.59 -24.07 19.24
C ARG A 36 -2.01 -25.26 18.38
N LYS A 37 -2.57 -26.32 18.99
CA LYS A 37 -3.11 -27.48 18.25
C LYS A 37 -4.51 -27.25 17.71
N LEU A 38 -5.32 -26.41 18.39
CA LEU A 38 -6.71 -26.14 18.00
C LEU A 38 -6.87 -24.90 17.10
N PHE A 39 -6.04 -23.88 17.29
CA PHE A 39 -6.15 -22.58 16.61
C PHE A 39 -4.93 -22.23 15.75
N GLY A 40 -3.91 -23.09 15.73
CA GLY A 40 -2.74 -22.89 14.88
C GLY A 40 -2.94 -23.45 13.47
N VAL A 41 -2.15 -22.95 12.53
CA VAL A 41 -2.15 -23.42 11.13
C VAL A 41 -1.89 -24.91 11.05
N ILE A 42 -2.58 -25.56 10.12
CA ILE A 42 -2.51 -27.00 9.88
C ILE A 42 -1.08 -27.42 9.53
N LYS A 43 -0.71 -28.64 9.91
CA LYS A 43 0.61 -29.19 9.60
C LYS A 43 0.83 -29.27 8.08
N GLY A 44 2.03 -28.91 7.65
CA GLY A 44 2.48 -29.02 6.26
C GLY A 44 2.14 -27.83 5.38
N VAL A 45 1.39 -26.84 5.86
CA VAL A 45 1.14 -25.61 5.08
C VAL A 45 2.42 -24.80 4.97
N THR A 46 2.79 -24.43 3.75
CA THR A 46 3.96 -23.60 3.46
C THR A 46 3.56 -22.33 2.74
N LEU A 47 4.25 -21.23 3.03
CA LEU A 47 4.13 -19.94 2.36
C LEU A 47 5.45 -19.64 1.65
N GLU A 48 5.46 -19.53 0.32
CA GLU A 48 6.69 -19.27 -0.47
C GLU A 48 7.85 -20.25 -0.11
N GLY A 49 7.52 -21.48 0.28
CA GLY A 49 8.49 -22.50 0.72
C GLY A 49 8.81 -22.50 2.22
N GLU A 50 8.38 -21.50 3.00
CA GLU A 50 8.55 -21.45 4.45
C GLU A 50 7.39 -22.12 5.19
N SER A 51 7.70 -22.92 6.21
CA SER A 51 6.68 -23.66 6.96
C SER A 51 5.90 -22.77 7.92
N MET A 52 4.58 -22.70 7.74
CA MET A 52 3.67 -21.95 8.61
C MET A 52 3.00 -22.84 9.68
N ALA A 53 3.35 -24.12 9.73
CA ALA A 53 2.69 -25.10 10.58
C ALA A 53 2.77 -24.76 12.08
N ARG A 54 1.62 -24.87 12.77
CA ARG A 54 1.44 -24.59 14.22
C ARG A 54 1.59 -23.12 14.63
N LEU A 55 1.78 -22.20 13.68
CA LEU A 55 1.75 -20.77 13.98
C LEU A 55 0.32 -20.33 14.28
N LEU A 56 0.15 -19.46 15.26
CA LEU A 56 -1.11 -18.80 15.55
C LEU A 56 -1.40 -17.71 14.51
N PRO A 57 -2.67 -17.30 14.32
CA PRO A 57 -3.04 -16.26 13.35
C PRO A 57 -2.19 -14.97 13.45
N GLU A 58 -1.91 -14.51 14.68
CA GLU A 58 -1.07 -13.33 14.92
C GLU A 58 0.39 -13.54 14.52
N GLU A 59 0.92 -14.75 14.74
CA GLU A 59 2.29 -15.11 14.37
C GLU A 59 2.40 -15.19 12.84
N VAL A 60 1.41 -15.80 12.18
CA VAL A 60 1.31 -15.84 10.71
C VAL A 60 1.25 -14.43 10.14
N LYS A 61 0.39 -13.57 10.69
CA LYS A 61 0.27 -12.17 10.26
C LYS A 61 1.59 -11.44 10.36
N LYS A 62 2.35 -11.65 11.44
CA LYS A 62 3.67 -11.05 11.61
C LYS A 62 4.66 -11.52 10.53
N VAL A 63 4.69 -12.83 10.25
CA VAL A 63 5.55 -13.39 9.19
C VAL A 63 5.16 -12.83 7.82
N VAL A 64 3.86 -12.84 7.48
CA VAL A 64 3.35 -12.29 6.22
C VAL A 64 3.66 -10.80 6.11
N THR A 65 3.60 -10.04 7.21
CA THR A 65 3.96 -8.62 7.22
C THR A 65 5.44 -8.39 6.93
N GLU A 66 6.33 -9.20 7.50
CA GLU A 66 7.78 -9.08 7.19
C GLU A 66 8.08 -9.51 5.76
N LEU A 67 7.46 -10.59 5.27
CA LEU A 67 7.55 -10.99 3.87
C LEU A 67 6.98 -9.91 2.94
N ALA A 68 5.88 -9.27 3.32
CA ALA A 68 5.29 -8.18 2.55
C ALA A 68 6.28 -7.03 2.35
N LYS A 69 7.08 -6.67 3.35
CA LYS A 69 8.13 -5.63 3.21
C LYS A 69 9.21 -6.02 2.20
N LEU A 70 9.58 -7.30 2.15
CA LEU A 70 10.61 -7.81 1.25
C LEU A 70 10.10 -7.98 -0.19
N TYR A 71 8.85 -8.40 -0.34
CA TYR A 71 8.24 -8.70 -1.64
C TYR A 71 7.52 -7.49 -2.25
N SER A 72 7.23 -6.45 -1.48
CA SER A 72 6.63 -5.23 -2.01
C SER A 72 7.63 -4.46 -2.85
N ILE A 73 7.17 -3.96 -4.00
CA ILE A 73 7.95 -3.14 -4.92
C ILE A 73 7.21 -1.82 -5.05
N GLU A 74 7.91 -0.71 -4.81
CA GLU A 74 7.32 0.61 -5.00
C GLU A 74 7.10 0.90 -6.49
N PRO A 75 5.99 1.57 -6.86
CA PRO A 75 5.78 1.98 -8.23
C PRO A 75 6.82 3.01 -8.66
N ARG A 76 7.21 2.95 -9.93
CA ARG A 76 8.12 3.93 -10.53
C ARG A 76 7.38 4.72 -11.58
N ASN A 77 7.31 6.03 -11.36
CA ASN A 77 6.76 6.96 -12.33
C ASN A 77 7.52 6.94 -13.65
N ALA A 78 6.80 7.27 -14.73
CA ALA A 78 7.43 7.58 -16.00
C ALA A 78 8.37 8.78 -15.84
N GLY A 79 9.46 8.77 -16.60
CA GLY A 79 10.47 9.82 -16.61
C GLY A 79 10.70 10.36 -18.02
N TYR A 80 11.16 11.60 -18.11
CA TYR A 80 11.56 12.23 -19.35
C TYR A 80 13.02 12.67 -19.28
N PHE A 81 13.82 12.23 -20.25
CA PHE A 81 15.21 12.64 -20.41
C PHE A 81 15.29 13.72 -21.50
N PRO A 82 15.60 14.99 -21.16
CA PRO A 82 15.64 16.09 -22.12
C PRO A 82 16.58 15.85 -23.31
N GLU A 83 17.68 15.14 -23.06
CA GLU A 83 18.67 14.70 -24.04
C GLU A 83 18.81 13.18 -23.84
N PRO A 84 18.33 12.30 -24.74
CA PRO A 84 17.96 12.48 -26.15
C PRO A 84 16.46 12.73 -26.47
N GLY A 85 15.61 13.06 -25.48
CA GLY A 85 14.15 13.21 -25.68
C GLY A 85 13.38 11.90 -25.47
N GLU A 86 13.94 10.97 -24.69
CA GLU A 86 13.35 9.65 -24.44
C GLU A 86 12.39 9.69 -23.23
N VAL A 87 11.23 9.05 -23.39
CA VAL A 87 10.26 8.82 -22.30
C VAL A 87 10.46 7.41 -21.78
N ILE A 88 10.90 7.29 -20.54
CA ILE A 88 10.93 5.99 -19.84
C ILE A 88 9.53 5.72 -19.32
N PRO A 89 8.89 4.60 -19.72
CA PRO A 89 7.57 4.27 -19.25
C PRO A 89 7.56 3.97 -17.75
N GLU A 90 6.40 4.18 -17.15
CA GLU A 90 6.11 3.82 -15.78
C GLU A 90 6.21 2.31 -15.55
N GLN A 91 6.49 1.94 -14.29
CA GLN A 91 6.45 0.56 -13.85
C GLN A 91 5.53 0.46 -12.63
N ASP A 92 4.54 -0.41 -12.72
CA ASP A 92 3.65 -0.68 -11.61
C ASP A 92 4.43 -1.30 -10.45
N GLY A 93 4.11 -0.83 -9.26
CA GLY A 93 4.56 -1.44 -8.02
C GLY A 93 3.78 -2.72 -7.75
N ARG A 94 4.24 -3.46 -6.74
CA ARG A 94 3.60 -4.67 -6.26
C ARG A 94 3.35 -4.52 -4.76
N GLY A 95 2.10 -4.55 -4.36
CA GLY A 95 1.69 -4.67 -2.96
C GLY A 95 1.37 -6.12 -2.61
N VAL A 96 1.49 -6.47 -1.33
CA VAL A 96 1.05 -7.76 -0.78
C VAL A 96 -0.19 -7.55 0.07
N ASP A 97 -1.27 -8.26 -0.24
CA ASP A 97 -2.48 -8.28 0.57
C ASP A 97 -2.28 -9.23 1.76
N ILE A 98 -1.95 -8.63 2.91
CA ILE A 98 -1.65 -9.35 4.14
C ILE A 98 -2.89 -10.11 4.62
N GLU A 99 -4.06 -9.46 4.65
CA GLU A 99 -5.26 -10.03 5.26
C GLU A 99 -5.79 -11.20 4.43
N THR A 100 -5.85 -11.05 3.11
CA THR A 100 -6.28 -12.13 2.22
C THR A 100 -5.29 -13.30 2.24
N THR A 101 -3.99 -13.01 2.29
CA THR A 101 -2.95 -14.05 2.39
C THR A 101 -3.07 -14.83 3.71
N VAL A 102 -3.20 -14.14 4.84
CA VAL A 102 -3.41 -14.78 6.15
C VAL A 102 -4.68 -15.62 6.16
N ALA A 103 -5.79 -15.09 5.63
CA ALA A 103 -7.04 -15.83 5.54
C ALA A 103 -6.94 -17.10 4.69
N ARG A 104 -6.16 -17.07 3.60
CA ARG A 104 -5.87 -18.25 2.77
C ARG A 104 -5.05 -19.29 3.55
N ILE A 105 -3.98 -18.86 4.23
CA ILE A 105 -3.13 -19.75 5.04
C ILE A 105 -3.93 -20.45 6.14
N LEU A 106 -4.84 -19.73 6.81
CA LEU A 106 -5.67 -20.29 7.88
C LEU A 106 -6.72 -21.29 7.37
N LYS A 107 -7.14 -21.17 6.11
CA LYS A 107 -8.12 -22.06 5.46
C LYS A 107 -7.49 -23.15 4.60
N ALA A 108 -6.18 -23.14 4.44
CA ALA A 108 -5.44 -24.06 3.57
C ALA A 108 -5.55 -25.51 4.04
N ALA A 109 -5.55 -26.44 3.09
CA ALA A 109 -5.52 -27.87 3.36
C ALA A 109 -4.15 -28.31 3.93
N PRO A 110 -4.09 -29.43 4.69
CA PRO A 110 -2.82 -29.98 5.15
C PRO A 110 -1.86 -30.22 3.98
N GLY A 111 -0.63 -29.71 4.07
CA GLY A 111 0.38 -29.87 3.03
C GLY A 111 0.27 -28.90 1.84
N GLU A 112 -0.66 -27.94 1.87
CA GLU A 112 -0.85 -26.99 0.77
C GLU A 112 0.26 -25.93 0.73
N ASN A 113 0.72 -25.62 -0.49
CA ASN A 113 1.63 -24.52 -0.75
C ASN A 113 0.83 -23.27 -1.15
N VAL A 114 0.86 -22.26 -0.29
CA VAL A 114 0.15 -21.01 -0.47
C VAL A 114 1.15 -19.95 -0.94
N ASN A 115 0.80 -19.22 -1.99
CA ASN A 115 1.59 -18.07 -2.46
C ASN A 115 1.04 -16.77 -1.88
N LEU A 116 1.89 -15.75 -1.81
CA LEU A 116 1.46 -14.40 -1.42
C LEU A 116 0.40 -13.89 -2.39
N VAL A 117 -0.69 -13.33 -1.84
CA VAL A 117 -1.67 -12.61 -2.65
C VAL A 117 -1.14 -11.21 -2.90
N THR A 118 -0.85 -10.90 -4.16
CA THR A 118 -0.29 -9.61 -4.56
C THR A 118 -1.26 -8.81 -5.41
N PHE A 119 -1.16 -7.49 -5.35
CA PHE A 119 -1.90 -6.56 -6.20
C PHE A 119 -0.95 -5.54 -6.82
N ALA A 120 -1.29 -5.05 -8.01
CA ALA A 120 -0.54 -3.99 -8.68
C ALA A 120 -0.84 -2.63 -8.04
N ILE A 121 0.20 -1.85 -7.80
CA ILE A 121 0.09 -0.45 -7.37
C ILE A 121 0.44 0.39 -8.59
N PRO A 122 -0.53 1.06 -9.23
CA PRO A 122 -0.24 1.84 -10.43
C PRO A 122 0.67 3.02 -10.10
N ALA A 123 1.57 3.37 -11.02
CA ALA A 123 2.34 4.59 -10.90
C ALA A 123 1.46 5.83 -11.05
N THR A 124 1.84 6.92 -10.39
CA THR A 124 1.08 8.17 -10.41
C THR A 124 1.21 8.88 -11.75
N VAL A 125 2.40 8.85 -12.35
CA VAL A 125 2.70 9.49 -13.63
C VAL A 125 2.95 8.40 -14.67
N GLY A 126 2.04 8.30 -15.64
CA GLY A 126 2.22 7.44 -16.81
C GLY A 126 2.94 8.17 -17.94
N LYS A 127 3.46 7.41 -18.90
CA LYS A 127 4.15 7.92 -20.11
C LYS A 127 3.32 8.92 -20.90
N ASP A 128 1.99 8.79 -20.84
CA ASP A 128 1.06 9.64 -21.57
C ASP A 128 1.15 11.10 -21.10
N TYR A 129 1.59 11.32 -19.85
CA TYR A 129 1.88 12.66 -19.33
C TYR A 129 2.94 13.40 -20.16
N PHE A 130 3.90 12.67 -20.72
CA PHE A 130 5.00 13.22 -21.52
C PHE A 130 4.70 13.21 -23.03
N THR A 131 3.49 12.78 -23.44
CA THR A 131 3.13 12.77 -24.85
C THR A 131 2.78 14.20 -25.31
N PRO A 132 3.43 14.72 -26.36
CA PRO A 132 3.14 16.06 -26.86
C PRO A 132 1.71 16.16 -27.39
N ILE A 133 1.03 17.26 -27.05
CA ILE A 133 -0.33 17.54 -27.52
C ILE A 133 -0.24 18.46 -28.74
N PHE A 134 -0.52 17.93 -29.92
CA PHE A 134 -0.49 18.69 -31.18
C PHE A 134 -1.85 19.29 -31.57
N GLN A 135 -2.95 18.67 -31.14
CA GLN A 135 -4.29 19.13 -31.48
C GLN A 135 -5.29 18.79 -30.36
N GLY A 136 -6.33 19.62 -30.24
CA GLY A 136 -7.49 19.31 -29.42
C GLY A 136 -8.44 18.31 -30.09
N PRO A 137 -9.57 17.98 -29.45
CA PRO A 137 -10.58 17.08 -30.02
C PRO A 137 -11.16 17.62 -31.33
N SER A 138 -11.25 16.77 -32.36
CA SER A 138 -11.81 17.10 -33.68
C SER A 138 -13.33 17.26 -33.69
N THR A 139 -14.00 16.92 -32.59
CA THR A 139 -15.46 17.02 -32.41
C THR A 139 -15.96 18.46 -32.27
N HIS A 140 -15.06 19.41 -31.99
CA HIS A 140 -15.40 20.81 -31.80
C HIS A 140 -14.80 21.67 -32.92
N LYS A 141 -15.62 22.53 -33.53
CA LYS A 141 -15.16 23.54 -34.49
C LYS A 141 -14.50 24.72 -33.76
N ARG A 142 -13.33 24.49 -33.18
CA ARG A 142 -12.55 25.47 -32.42
C ARG A 142 -11.08 25.40 -32.83
N ALA A 143 -10.37 26.52 -32.70
CA ALA A 143 -8.92 26.60 -32.83
C ALA A 143 -8.33 27.21 -31.55
N SER A 144 -7.07 26.86 -31.26
CA SER A 144 -6.30 27.47 -30.18
C SER A 144 -5.17 28.30 -30.79
N LEU A 145 -4.97 29.50 -30.29
CA LEU A 145 -3.85 30.35 -30.68
C LEU A 145 -2.73 30.22 -29.66
N THR A 146 -1.56 29.79 -30.12
CA THR A 146 -0.34 29.64 -29.31
C THR A 146 0.79 30.44 -29.97
N ILE A 147 1.43 31.32 -29.20
CA ILE A 147 2.42 32.27 -29.71
C ILE A 147 3.73 32.07 -28.96
N ASN A 148 4.80 31.75 -29.67
CA ASN A 148 6.15 31.67 -29.11
C ASN A 148 6.77 33.07 -29.13
N VAL A 149 7.30 33.51 -27.98
CA VAL A 149 7.89 34.83 -27.82
C VAL A 149 9.36 34.69 -27.41
N ALA A 150 10.25 34.99 -28.35
CA ALA A 150 11.70 35.03 -28.12
C ALA A 150 12.33 36.35 -28.63
N TRP A 151 11.53 37.21 -29.28
CA TRP A 151 11.86 38.52 -29.85
C TRP A 151 10.55 39.18 -30.34
N GLY A 152 10.59 40.42 -30.85
CA GLY A 152 9.43 41.11 -31.45
C GLY A 152 8.50 41.77 -30.43
N GLU A 153 9.08 42.41 -29.42
CA GLU A 153 8.37 43.08 -28.33
C GLU A 153 7.44 44.19 -28.82
N GLU A 154 7.85 44.86 -29.89
CA GLU A 154 7.14 45.95 -30.54
C GLU A 154 5.75 45.54 -31.07
N GLU A 155 5.57 44.26 -31.41
CA GLU A 155 4.32 43.73 -31.98
C GLU A 155 3.32 43.28 -30.88
N LEU A 156 3.81 43.05 -29.65
CA LEU A 156 2.97 42.51 -28.56
C LEU A 156 1.81 43.45 -28.18
N PRO A 157 1.99 44.78 -28.04
CA PRO A 157 0.89 45.67 -27.65
C PRO A 157 -0.26 45.67 -28.65
N GLU A 158 0.03 45.74 -29.95
CA GLU A 158 -0.99 45.73 -31.00
C GLU A 158 -1.70 44.37 -31.07
N MET A 159 -0.94 43.27 -31.02
CA MET A 159 -1.49 41.92 -31.00
C MET A 159 -2.44 41.70 -29.81
N LEU A 160 -2.05 42.13 -28.61
CA LEU A 160 -2.88 42.04 -27.41
C LEU A 160 -4.15 42.89 -27.52
N ALA A 161 -4.06 44.08 -28.13
CA ALA A 161 -5.22 44.93 -28.38
C ALA A 161 -6.23 44.25 -29.33
N ILE A 162 -5.75 43.63 -30.41
CA ILE A 162 -6.59 42.88 -31.35
C ILE A 162 -7.24 41.68 -30.66
N LEU A 163 -6.48 40.85 -29.93
CA LEU A 163 -7.02 39.70 -29.21
C LEU A 163 -8.12 40.12 -28.22
N LYS A 164 -7.90 41.21 -27.49
CA LYS A 164 -8.87 41.78 -26.56
C LYS A 164 -10.12 42.29 -27.26
N GLN A 165 -9.97 43.02 -28.37
CA GLN A 165 -11.08 43.55 -29.16
C GLN A 165 -11.96 42.42 -29.71
N GLN A 166 -11.34 41.32 -30.14
CA GLN A 166 -12.05 40.14 -30.67
C GLN A 166 -12.57 39.20 -29.57
N GLY A 167 -12.26 39.45 -28.29
CA GLY A 167 -12.64 38.56 -27.18
C GLY A 167 -11.97 37.18 -27.24
N VAL A 168 -10.84 37.07 -27.93
CA VAL A 168 -10.10 35.81 -28.13
C VAL A 168 -8.99 35.70 -27.08
N LYS A 169 -8.80 34.49 -26.54
CA LYS A 169 -7.67 34.17 -25.66
C LYS A 169 -6.60 33.42 -26.46
N ALA A 170 -5.33 33.67 -26.12
CA ALA A 170 -4.18 32.97 -26.67
C ALA A 170 -3.23 32.56 -25.53
N THR A 171 -2.43 31.54 -25.77
CA THR A 171 -1.35 31.10 -24.87
C THR A 171 -0.02 31.61 -25.40
N PHE A 172 0.75 32.31 -24.55
CA PHE A 172 2.08 32.82 -24.89
C PHE A 172 3.16 31.96 -24.22
N PHE A 173 4.11 31.47 -25.00
CA PHE A 173 5.28 30.73 -24.52
C PHE A 173 6.50 31.63 -24.62
N PHE A 174 6.96 32.14 -23.49
CA PHE A 174 8.10 33.04 -23.44
C PHE A 174 9.41 32.27 -23.28
N ASP A 175 10.41 32.65 -24.06
CA ASP A 175 11.78 32.17 -23.85
C ASP A 175 12.35 32.74 -22.53
N GLY A 176 12.95 31.87 -21.72
CA GLY A 176 13.40 32.22 -20.37
C GLY A 176 14.54 33.25 -20.33
N ASP A 177 15.43 33.23 -21.32
CA ASP A 177 16.54 34.19 -21.40
C ASP A 177 16.10 35.52 -22.01
N TRP A 178 15.07 35.48 -22.87
CA TRP A 178 14.39 36.69 -23.31
C TRP A 178 13.72 37.40 -22.11
N VAL A 179 12.91 36.71 -21.30
CA VAL A 179 12.22 37.34 -20.14
C VAL A 179 13.20 38.02 -19.20
N LYS A 180 14.36 37.41 -18.91
CA LYS A 180 15.39 37.99 -18.03
C LYS A 180 15.99 39.29 -18.57
N LYS A 181 15.95 39.54 -19.88
CA LYS A 181 16.51 40.75 -20.50
C LYS A 181 15.54 41.92 -20.50
N VAL A 182 14.24 41.63 -20.50
CA VAL A 182 13.16 42.64 -20.61
C VAL A 182 12.41 42.90 -19.30
N ALA A 183 12.56 42.02 -18.30
CA ALA A 183 12.04 42.21 -16.95
C ALA A 183 12.90 43.18 -16.13
#